data_AF-A0A956SMM5-F1
#
_entry.id   AF-A0A956SMM5-F1
#
_cell.length_a   1.000
_cell.length_b   1.000
_cell.length_c   1.000
_cell.angle_alpha   90.00
_cell.angle_beta   90.00
_cell.angle_gamma   90.00
#
_symmetry.space_group_name_H-M   'P 1'
#
loop_
_entity.id
_entity.type
_entity.pdbx_description
1 polymer ?
#
loop_
_entity_poly.entity_id
_entity_poly.type
_entity_poly.pdbx_seq_one_letter_code
_entity_poly.pdbx_strand_id
1 'polypeptide(L)'
;MTTTKEWNQLRSNLLEIIWQLITSWDGTLEHALIITETNQENIAKWQKLMEQVANETFLPYTDSEIEKQKEATVIQERIIATITSERSVVVSQLKQINKKNKVRDNYVSAKRDPFFIDKGL
;
A
#
# COMPACT_ATOMS: atom_id res chain seq x y z
N MET A 1 6.77 -1.37 -38.25
CA MET A 1 6.43 -0.07 -37.64
C MET A 1 5.11 -0.26 -36.93
N THR A 2 5.10 -0.11 -35.62
CA THR A 2 3.85 -0.09 -34.84
C THR A 2 3.12 1.21 -35.21
N THR A 3 1.83 1.15 -35.50
CA THR A 3 1.07 2.34 -35.88
C THR A 3 0.56 3.07 -34.62
N THR A 4 0.30 4.37 -34.73
CA THR A 4 -0.34 5.15 -33.67
C THR A 4 -1.60 4.45 -33.11
N LYS A 5 -2.39 3.79 -33.97
CA LYS A 5 -3.58 3.03 -33.55
C LYS A 5 -3.23 1.85 -32.63
N GLU A 6 -2.17 1.11 -32.94
CA GLU A 6 -1.72 -0.04 -32.13
C GLU A 6 -1.19 0.40 -30.77
N TRP A 7 -0.46 1.52 -30.71
CA TRP A 7 -0.01 2.10 -29.45
C TRP A 7 -1.14 2.54 -28.53
N ASN A 8 -2.17 3.17 -29.09
CA ASN A 8 -3.36 3.55 -28.33
C ASN A 8 -4.13 2.31 -27.85
N GLN A 9 -4.26 1.28 -28.68
CA GLN A 9 -4.90 0.03 -28.24
C GLN A 9 -4.13 -0.62 -27.08
N LEU A 10 -2.79 -0.64 -27.16
CA LEU A 10 -1.95 -1.20 -26.11
C LEU A 10 -2.09 -0.41 -24.79
N ARG A 11 -2.14 0.93 -24.88
CA ARG A 11 -2.44 1.81 -23.75
C ARG A 11 -3.81 1.50 -23.13
N SER A 12 -4.88 1.48 -23.94
CA SER A 12 -6.23 1.22 -23.43
C SER A 12 -6.35 -0.17 -22.79
N ASN A 13 -5.72 -1.19 -23.37
CA ASN A 13 -5.69 -2.55 -22.81
C ASN A 13 -4.98 -2.60 -21.45
N LEU A 14 -3.82 -1.94 -21.34
CA LEU A 14 -3.10 -1.84 -20.08
C LEU A 14 -3.93 -1.12 -19.01
N LEU A 15 -4.66 -0.07 -19.40
CA LEU A 15 -5.51 0.69 -18.47
C LEU A 15 -6.66 -0.18 -17.98
N GLU A 16 -7.26 -0.95 -18.88
CA GLU A 16 -8.31 -1.90 -18.54
C GLU A 16 -7.83 -2.94 -17.51
N ILE A 17 -6.65 -3.51 -17.73
CA ILE A 17 -6.06 -4.49 -16.80
C ILE A 17 -5.83 -3.86 -15.42
N ILE A 18 -5.26 -2.66 -15.39
CA ILE A 18 -5.00 -1.92 -14.14
C ILE A 18 -6.32 -1.61 -13.43
N TRP A 19 -7.32 -1.12 -14.18
CA TRP A 19 -8.63 -0.77 -13.64
C TRP A 19 -9.36 -1.99 -13.08
N GLN A 20 -9.39 -3.12 -13.79
CA GLN A 20 -10.01 -4.36 -13.33
C GLN A 20 -9.34 -4.89 -12.06
N LEU A 21 -8.01 -4.88 -12.01
CA LEU A 21 -7.25 -5.33 -10.84
C LEU A 21 -7.52 -4.46 -9.60
N ILE A 22 -7.66 -3.15 -9.78
CA ILE A 22 -7.90 -2.23 -8.67
C ILE A 22 -9.35 -2.32 -8.20
N THR A 23 -10.30 -2.37 -9.13
CA THR A 23 -11.74 -2.47 -8.83
C THR A 23 -12.14 -3.81 -8.24
N SER A 24 -11.34 -4.86 -8.40
CA SER A 24 -11.57 -6.16 -7.75
C SER A 24 -11.31 -6.14 -6.24
N TRP A 25 -10.76 -5.06 -5.69
CA TRP A 25 -10.45 -4.97 -4.27
C TRP A 25 -11.69 -5.17 -3.38
N ASP A 26 -11.59 -6.09 -2.43
CA ASP A 26 -12.67 -6.46 -1.51
C ASP A 26 -12.69 -5.64 -0.21
N GLY A 27 -11.78 -4.68 -0.06
CA GLY A 27 -11.64 -3.89 1.17
C GLY A 27 -10.66 -4.45 2.20
N THR A 28 -10.13 -5.66 1.99
CA THR A 28 -9.20 -6.30 2.93
C THR A 28 -7.75 -5.86 2.71
N LEU A 29 -6.94 -5.96 3.76
CA LEU A 29 -5.51 -5.66 3.69
C LEU A 29 -4.75 -6.69 2.86
N GLU A 30 -5.07 -7.97 3.01
CA GLU A 30 -4.41 -9.06 2.28
C GLU A 30 -4.58 -8.88 0.77
N HIS A 31 -5.81 -8.61 0.34
CA HIS A 31 -6.09 -8.32 -1.06
C HIS A 31 -5.45 -7.00 -1.52
N ALA A 32 -5.41 -5.96 -0.67
CA ALA A 32 -4.70 -4.71 -0.98
C ALA A 32 -3.20 -4.94 -1.26
N LEU A 33 -2.54 -5.82 -0.52
CA LEU A 33 -1.13 -6.18 -0.76
C LEU A 33 -0.96 -6.91 -2.09
N ILE A 34 -1.80 -7.91 -2.35
CA ILE A 34 -1.79 -8.66 -3.63
C ILE A 34 -1.99 -7.73 -4.82
N ILE A 35 -2.97 -6.82 -4.73
CA ILE A 35 -3.23 -5.81 -5.77
C ILE A 35 -2.03 -4.90 -5.96
N THR A 36 -1.40 -4.45 -4.87
CA THR A 36 -0.23 -3.56 -4.94
C THR A 36 0.95 -4.24 -5.63
N GLU A 37 1.26 -5.49 -5.25
CA GLU A 37 2.35 -6.28 -5.86
C GLU A 37 2.07 -6.56 -7.34
N THR A 38 0.86 -7.04 -7.66
CA THR A 38 0.48 -7.40 -9.02
C THR A 38 0.41 -6.18 -9.94
N ASN A 39 -0.04 -5.04 -9.41
CA ASN A 39 -0.17 -3.82 -10.20
C ASN A 39 1.19 -3.16 -10.51
N GLN A 40 2.23 -3.44 -9.72
CA GLN A 40 3.55 -2.87 -9.93
C GLN A 40 4.13 -3.25 -11.30
N GLU A 41 3.94 -4.49 -11.75
CA GLU A 41 4.35 -4.92 -13.09
C GLU A 41 3.59 -4.20 -14.20
N ASN A 42 2.28 -3.97 -14.01
CA ASN A 42 1.45 -3.29 -15.00
C ASN A 42 1.82 -1.81 -15.11
N ILE A 43 2.13 -1.14 -13.99
CA ILE A 43 2.65 0.23 -13.99
C ILE A 43 4.02 0.31 -14.67
N ALA A 44 4.91 -0.65 -14.42
CA ALA A 44 6.21 -0.69 -15.11
C ALA A 44 6.05 -0.86 -16.63
N LYS A 45 5.13 -1.74 -17.07
CA LYS A 45 4.78 -1.89 -18.50
C LYS A 45 4.20 -0.61 -19.09
N TRP A 46 3.34 0.08 -18.33
CA TRP A 46 2.79 1.38 -18.72
C TRP A 46 3.88 2.44 -18.91
N GLN A 47 4.80 2.57 -17.96
CA GLN A 47 5.92 3.52 -18.05
C GLN A 47 6.80 3.25 -19.26
N LYS A 48 7.16 1.98 -19.47
CA LYS A 48 7.95 1.56 -20.64
C LYS A 48 7.24 1.86 -21.96
N LEU A 49 5.92 1.66 -22.01
CA LEU A 49 5.11 2.02 -23.17
C LEU A 49 5.18 3.53 -23.43
N MET A 50 5.03 4.36 -22.40
CA MET A 50 5.11 5.82 -22.54
C MET A 50 6.50 6.29 -23.01
N GLU A 51 7.56 5.64 -22.55
CA GLU A 51 8.94 5.93 -22.99
C GLU A 51 9.18 5.54 -24.46
N GLN A 52 8.67 4.39 -24.89
CA GLN A 52 8.83 3.90 -26.27
C GLN A 52 8.10 4.77 -27.29
N VAL A 53 7.04 5.44 -26.85
CA VAL A 53 6.17 6.29 -27.69
C VAL A 53 6.55 7.77 -27.56
N ALA A 54 7.61 8.13 -26.83
CA ALA A 54 8.02 9.53 -26.62
C ALA A 54 8.28 10.33 -27.93
N ASN A 55 8.48 9.63 -29.06
CA ASN A 55 8.67 10.22 -30.39
C ASN A 55 7.44 10.11 -31.32
N GLU A 56 6.35 9.51 -30.86
CA GLU A 56 5.10 9.33 -31.62
C GLU A 56 3.93 10.06 -30.94
N THR A 57 3.01 10.61 -31.73
CA THR A 57 1.85 11.32 -31.19
C THR A 57 0.81 10.29 -30.73
N PHE A 58 0.63 10.13 -29.41
CA PHE A 58 -0.54 9.41 -28.89
C PHE A 58 -1.83 10.10 -29.35
N LEU A 59 -2.90 9.33 -29.54
CA LEU A 59 -4.22 9.93 -29.66
C LEU A 59 -4.63 10.45 -28.28
N PRO A 60 -5.49 11.48 -28.22
CA PRO A 60 -6.09 11.91 -26.97
C PRO A 60 -6.70 10.72 -26.22
N TYR A 61 -6.72 10.82 -24.89
CA TYR A 61 -7.48 9.87 -24.10
C TYR A 61 -8.96 10.00 -24.43
N THR A 62 -9.63 8.86 -24.55
CA THR A 62 -11.08 8.80 -24.68
C THR A 62 -11.74 9.07 -23.34
N ASP A 63 -13.00 9.53 -23.34
CA ASP A 63 -13.76 9.77 -22.11
C ASP A 63 -13.85 8.51 -21.23
N SER A 64 -13.93 7.33 -21.85
CA SER A 64 -13.93 6.05 -21.12
C SER A 64 -12.61 5.77 -20.41
N GLU A 65 -11.47 6.10 -21.03
CA GLU A 65 -10.16 5.96 -20.38
C GLU A 65 -10.03 6.94 -19.20
N ILE A 66 -10.53 8.17 -19.36
CA ILE A 66 -10.50 9.19 -18.30
C ILE A 66 -11.33 8.73 -17.09
N GLU A 67 -12.55 8.22 -17.31
CA GLU A 67 -13.40 7.73 -16.22
C GLU A 67 -12.78 6.53 -15.49
N LYS A 68 -12.22 5.56 -16.23
CA LYS A 68 -11.51 4.42 -15.63
C LYS A 68 -10.31 4.86 -14.80
N GLN A 69 -9.53 5.82 -15.30
CA GLN A 69 -8.40 6.35 -14.55
C GLN A 69 -8.85 7.03 -13.25
N LYS A 70 -9.94 7.80 -13.31
CA LYS A 70 -10.51 8.47 -12.14
C LYS A 70 -11.00 7.47 -11.10
N GLU A 71 -11.74 6.44 -11.51
CA GLU A 71 -12.22 5.39 -10.61
C GLU A 71 -11.06 4.62 -9.98
N ALA A 72 -10.08 4.20 -10.80
CA ALA A 72 -8.88 3.52 -10.32
C ALA A 72 -8.13 4.36 -9.28
N THR A 73 -8.01 5.68 -9.50
CA THR A 73 -7.34 6.60 -8.57
C THR A 73 -8.05 6.64 -7.21
N VAL A 74 -9.38 6.77 -7.21
CA VAL A 74 -10.18 6.81 -5.97
C VAL A 74 -10.00 5.53 -5.16
N ILE A 75 -9.96 4.36 -5.81
CA ILE A 75 -9.79 3.09 -5.12
C ILE A 75 -8.35 2.92 -4.62
N GLN A 76 -7.34 3.34 -5.40
CA GLN A 76 -5.95 3.36 -4.95
C GLN A 76 -5.75 4.19 -3.69
N GLU A 77 -6.39 5.37 -3.60
CA GLU A 77 -6.34 6.19 -2.39
C GLU A 77 -6.90 5.45 -1.16
N ARG A 78 -7.98 4.67 -1.33
CA ARG A 78 -8.56 3.86 -0.26
C ARG A 78 -7.66 2.69 0.15
N ILE A 79 -7.01 2.03 -0.82
CA ILE A 79 -6.02 1.00 -0.56
C ILE A 79 -4.86 1.57 0.28
N ILE A 80 -4.32 2.72 -0.13
CA ILE A 80 -3.23 3.40 0.59
C ILE A 80 -3.67 3.78 2.01
N ALA A 81 -4.88 4.31 2.17
CA ALA A 81 -5.42 4.66 3.49
C ALA A 81 -5.53 3.42 4.39
N THR A 82 -5.98 2.29 3.84
CA THR A 82 -6.12 1.01 4.58
C THR A 82 -4.76 0.50 5.05
N ILE A 83 -3.77 0.45 4.16
CA ILE A 83 -2.39 0.05 4.49
C ILE A 83 -1.79 0.97 5.54
N THR A 84 -1.99 2.28 5.41
CA THR A 84 -1.46 3.29 6.33
C THR A 84 -2.10 3.18 7.72
N SER A 85 -3.41 2.92 7.78
CA SER A 85 -4.13 2.67 9.03
C SER A 85 -3.56 1.45 9.74
N GLU A 86 -3.38 0.32 9.05
CA GLU A 86 -2.83 -0.89 9.66
C GLU A 86 -1.40 -0.67 10.16
N ARG A 87 -0.56 0.02 9.38
CA ARG A 87 0.80 0.39 9.82
C ARG A 87 0.77 1.16 11.15
N SER A 88 -0.18 2.07 11.32
CA SER A 88 -0.33 2.83 12.57
C SER A 88 -0.68 1.90 13.75
N VAL A 89 -1.60 0.93 13.53
CA VAL A 89 -1.99 -0.07 14.52
C VAL A 89 -0.78 -0.90 14.95
N VAL A 90 -0.02 -1.46 14.01
CA VAL A 90 1.17 -2.27 14.29
C VAL A 90 2.23 -1.47 15.05
N VAL A 91 2.50 -0.23 14.63
CA VAL A 91 3.44 0.65 15.34
C VAL A 91 2.97 0.94 16.77
N SER A 92 1.68 1.13 16.98
CA SER A 92 1.12 1.36 18.31
C SER A 92 1.28 0.13 19.22
N GLN A 93 1.06 -1.07 18.68
CA GLN A 93 1.23 -2.33 19.40
C GLN A 93 2.69 -2.57 19.78
N LEU A 94 3.63 -2.31 18.86
CA LEU A 94 5.07 -2.39 19.14
C LEU A 94 5.49 -1.44 20.27
N LYS A 95 4.97 -0.20 20.26
CA LYS A 95 5.21 0.76 21.36
C LYS A 95 4.68 0.24 22.70
N GLN A 96 3.51 -0.42 22.72
CA GLN A 96 2.94 -1.01 23.93
C GLN A 96 3.79 -2.19 24.44
N ILE A 97 4.26 -3.07 23.55
CA ILE A 97 5.16 -4.18 23.90
C ILE A 97 6.47 -3.65 24.50
N ASN A 98 7.08 -2.63 23.88
CA ASN A 98 8.29 -2.01 24.41
C ASN A 98 8.08 -1.38 25.79
N LYS A 99 6.94 -0.74 26.03
CA LYS A 99 6.58 -0.23 27.36
C LYS A 99 6.41 -1.37 28.38
N LYS A 100 5.74 -2.47 28.00
CA LYS A 100 5.56 -3.65 28.85
C LYS A 100 6.90 -4.29 29.22
N ASN A 101 7.81 -4.43 28.26
CA ASN A 101 9.16 -4.96 28.50
C ASN A 101 9.93 -4.05 29.47
N LYS A 102 9.89 -2.73 29.27
CA LYS A 102 10.53 -1.76 30.19
C LYS A 102 9.99 -1.85 31.63
N VAL A 103 8.68 -2.03 31.79
CA VAL A 103 8.07 -2.22 33.11
C VAL A 103 8.51 -3.54 33.73
N ARG A 104 8.41 -4.66 32.99
CA ARG A 104 8.86 -5.98 33.45
C ARG A 104 10.33 -5.93 33.89
N ASP A 105 11.20 -5.35 33.07
CA ASP A 105 12.64 -5.33 33.32
C ASP A 105 12.96 -4.46 34.55
N ASN A 106 12.22 -3.37 34.79
CA ASN A 106 12.30 -2.59 36.04
C ASN A 106 11.82 -3.39 37.26
N TYR A 107 10.73 -4.16 37.16
CA TYR A 107 10.24 -4.96 38.29
C TYR A 107 11.12 -6.17 38.60
N VAL A 108 11.72 -6.79 37.58
CA VAL A 108 12.62 -7.95 37.75
C VAL A 108 14.00 -7.54 38.24
N SER A 109 14.52 -6.39 37.78
CA SER A 109 15.78 -5.81 38.31
C SER A 109 15.60 -5.17 39.68
N ALA A 110 14.39 -4.72 40.03
CA ALA A 110 14.03 -4.28 41.37
C ALA A 110 13.70 -5.43 42.33
N LYS A 111 14.34 -6.60 42.19
CA LYS A 111 14.61 -7.49 43.34
C LYS A 111 15.54 -6.76 44.30
N ARG A 112 15.02 -5.71 44.94
CA ARG A 112 15.64 -5.09 46.11
C ARG A 112 15.61 -6.10 47.23
N ASP A 113 16.72 -6.22 47.94
CA ASP A 113 16.81 -7.03 49.15
C ASP A 113 15.62 -6.74 50.07
N PRO A 114 14.98 -7.77 50.64
CA PRO A 114 13.85 -7.57 51.53
C PRO A 114 14.34 -6.82 52.79
N PHE A 115 14.02 -5.54 52.86
CA PHE A 115 14.16 -4.76 54.09
C PHE A 115 13.03 -5.13 55.03
N PHE A 116 13.32 -6.03 55.97
CA PHE A 116 12.47 -6.25 57.13
C PHE A 116 12.57 -5.00 58.02
N ILE A 117 11.48 -4.23 58.08
CA ILE A 117 11.33 -3.17 59.07
C ILE A 117 10.94 -3.86 60.37
N ASP A 118 11.94 -4.09 61.22
CA ASP A 118 11.70 -4.52 62.60
C ASP A 118 11.08 -3.34 63.36
N LYS A 119 9.76 -3.41 63.56
CA LYS A 119 9.07 -2.52 64.49
C LYS A 119 9.30 -3.05 65.88
N GLY A 120 10.47 -2.70 66.43
CA GLY A 120 10.80 -2.95 67.83
C GLY A 120 9.68 -2.48 68.76
N LEU A 121 9.43 -3.35 69.76
CA LEU A 121 8.44 -3.29 70.85
C LEU A 121 8.06 -1.90 71.37
#